data_AF-A0A7Y2EZ44-F1
#
_entry.id   AF-A0A7Y2EZ44-F1
#
_cell.length_a   1.000
_cell.length_b   1.000
_cell.length_c   1.000
_cell.angle_alpha   90.00
_cell.angle_beta   90.00
_cell.angle_gamma   90.00
#
_symmetry.space_group_name_H-M   'P 1'
#
loop_
_entity.id
_entity.type
_entity.pdbx_description
1 polymer ?
#
loop_
_entity_poly.entity_id
_entity_poly.type
_entity_poly.pdbx_seq_one_letter_code
_entity_poly.pdbx_strand_id
1 'polypeptide(L)' 'MSGEFHFDDVGRLVDFRGDRFMGYGEDAALRVWATPITDHRAFGGIELPAGGTAVWDPDGEAFGYIDISLLDVVYED' A
#
# COMPACT_ATOMS: atom_id res chain seq x y z
N MET A 1 9.09 -14.92 -5.28
CA MET A 1 8.51 -13.59 -4.98
C MET A 1 8.42 -13.47 -3.48
N SER A 2 8.99 -12.41 -2.93
CA SER A 2 8.86 -12.01 -1.52
C SER A 2 8.11 -10.69 -1.46
N GLY A 3 7.51 -10.40 -0.31
CA GLY A 3 6.93 -9.10 0.01
C GLY A 3 7.56 -8.60 1.31
N GLU A 4 7.75 -7.29 1.39
CA GLU A 4 8.38 -6.61 2.52
C GLU A 4 7.37 -5.66 3.14
N PHE A 5 7.19 -5.76 4.46
CA PHE A 5 6.36 -4.84 5.22
C PHE A 5 7.26 -3.91 6.02
N HIS A 6 7.05 -2.62 5.87
CA HIS A 6 7.81 -1.58 6.55
C HIS A 6 6.94 -0.96 7.64
N PHE A 7 7.48 -0.92 8.85
CA PHE A 7 6.82 -0.32 10.00
C PHE A 7 7.62 0.87 10.50
N ASP A 8 6.93 1.88 11.03
CA ASP A 8 7.58 2.97 11.77
C ASP A 8 8.02 2.52 13.18
N ASP A 9 8.66 3.43 13.92
CA ASP A 9 9.20 3.16 15.26
C ASP A 9 8.12 2.84 16.31
N VAL A 10 6.85 3.16 16.04
CA VAL A 10 5.71 2.84 16.91
C VAL A 10 4.92 1.62 16.42
N GLY A 11 5.38 0.95 15.37
CA GLY A 11 4.82 -0.29 14.85
C GLY A 11 3.65 -0.11 13.87
N ARG A 12 3.44 1.10 13.33
CA ARG A 12 2.43 1.33 12.28
C ARG A 12 2.97 0.90 10.92
N LEU A 13 2.12 0.27 10.11
CA LEU A 13 2.47 -0.08 8.74
C LEU A 13 2.57 1.19 7.89
N VAL A 14 3.73 1.46 7.32
CA VAL A 14 3.95 2.65 6.48
C VAL A 14 4.12 2.33 5.00
N ASP A 15 4.51 1.09 4.67
CA ASP A 15 4.65 0.65 3.29
C ASP A 15 4.59 -0.88 3.21
N PHE A 16 4.12 -1.38 2.08
CA PHE A 16 4.34 -2.76 1.65
C PHE A 16 4.95 -2.73 0.27
N ARG A 17 6.05 -3.47 0.07
CA ARG A 17 6.74 -3.56 -1.22
C ARG A 17 6.80 -4.99 -1.71
N GLY A 18 6.71 -5.16 -3.02
CA GLY A 18 6.90 -6.47 -3.63
C GLY A 18 6.95 -6.42 -5.15
N ASP A 19 7.52 -7.46 -5.73
CA ASP A 19 7.54 -7.63 -7.18
C ASP A 19 6.14 -7.99 -7.70
N ARG A 20 5.62 -7.21 -8.64
CA ARG A 20 4.34 -7.44 -9.30
C ARG A 20 4.46 -7.21 -10.80
N PHE A 21 3.76 -8.02 -11.60
CA PHE A 21 3.65 -7.76 -13.03
C PHE A 21 2.77 -6.52 -13.27
N MET A 22 3.36 -5.50 -13.88
CA MET A 22 2.66 -4.36 -14.44
C MET A 22 2.22 -4.68 -15.87
N GLY A 23 0.98 -4.34 -16.23
CA GLY A 23 0.44 -4.58 -17.57
C GLY A 23 -0.20 -5.97 -17.72
N TYR A 24 -0.46 -6.36 -18.97
CA TYR A 24 -1.07 -7.65 -19.32
C TYR A 24 -0.51 -8.15 -20.66
N GLY A 25 -0.61 -9.46 -20.90
CA GLY A 25 -0.17 -10.06 -22.17
C GLY A 25 1.35 -10.00 -22.37
N GLU A 26 1.78 -9.75 -23.61
CA GLU A 26 3.19 -9.71 -23.99
C GLU A 26 3.95 -8.51 -23.37
N ASP A 27 3.23 -7.45 -22.99
CA ASP A 27 3.82 -6.24 -22.38
C ASP A 27 3.96 -6.34 -20.85
N ALA A 28 3.57 -7.48 -20.25
CA ALA A 28 3.66 -7.65 -18.81
C ALA A 28 5.12 -7.70 -18.33
N ALA A 29 5.50 -6.78 -17.46
CA ALA A 29 6.85 -6.69 -16.91
C ALA A 29 6.83 -6.75 -15.39
N LEU A 30 7.75 -7.53 -14.80
CA LEU A 30 7.93 -7.54 -13.36
C LEU A 30 8.55 -6.22 -12.91
N ARG A 31 7.88 -5.55 -11.97
CA ARG A 31 8.27 -4.24 -11.42
C ARG A 31 8.11 -4.25 -9.91
N VAL A 32 8.80 -3.34 -9.23
CA VAL A 32 8.55 -3.12 -7.80
C VAL A 32 7.26 -2.32 -7.67
N TRP A 33 6.35 -2.86 -6.87
CA TRP A 33 5.10 -2.23 -6.51
C TRP A 33 5.11 -1.91 -5.01
N ALA A 34 4.58 -0.75 -4.65
CA ALA A 34 4.52 -0.29 -3.26
C ALA A 34 3.13 0.22 -2.87
N THR A 35 2.84 0.18 -1.56
CA THR A 35 1.64 0.78 -0.97
C THR A 35 2.00 1.77 0.14
N PRO A 36 2.54 2.96 -0.19
CA PRO A 36 2.77 3.99 0.79
C PRO A 36 1.47 4.33 1.53
N ILE A 37 1.49 4.17 2.85
CA ILE A 37 0.40 4.55 3.74
C ILE A 37 0.59 6.02 4.12
N THR A 38 -0.45 6.82 3.89
CA THR A 38 -0.41 8.29 4.04
C THR A 38 -1.24 8.78 5.21
N ASP A 39 -2.17 7.97 5.73
CA ASP A 39 -2.99 8.30 6.89
C ASP A 39 -3.24 7.05 7.76
N HIS A 40 -3.40 7.27 9.06
CA HIS A 40 -3.82 6.28 10.04
C HIS A 40 -4.95 6.86 10.90
N ARG A 41 -5.99 6.08 11.15
CA ARG A 41 -7.16 6.53 11.92
C ARG A 41 -7.73 5.42 12.78
N ALA A 42 -8.34 5.80 13.90
CA ALA A 42 -9.06 4.90 14.76
C ALA A 42 -10.49 4.63 14.24
N PHE A 43 -10.84 3.36 14.12
CA PHE A 43 -12.20 2.87 13.85
C PHE A 43 -12.55 1.86 14.94
N GLY A 44 -13.65 2.07 15.66
CA GLY A 44 -14.02 1.17 16.77
C GLY A 44 -12.96 0.99 17.87
N GLY A 45 -12.05 1.96 18.04
CA GLY A 45 -10.93 1.88 18.99
C GLY A 45 -9.69 1.14 18.48
N ILE A 46 -9.70 0.65 17.24
CA ILE A 46 -8.56 0.02 16.56
C ILE A 46 -7.96 1.04 15.58
N GLU A 47 -6.65 1.28 15.67
CA GLU A 47 -5.93 2.11 14.70
C GLU A 47 -5.61 1.30 13.45
N LEU A 48 -5.98 1.82 12.28
CA LEU A 48 -5.80 1.18 10.98
C LEU A 48 -5.18 2.16 9.97
N PRO A 49 -4.46 1.68 8.95
CA PRO A 49 -4.18 2.46 7.74
C PRO A 49 -5.49 3.00 7.15
N ALA A 50 -5.58 4.32 7.02
CA ALA A 50 -6.79 5.03 6.62
C ALA A 50 -6.63 5.79 5.30
N GLY A 51 -5.40 5.90 4.78
CA GLY A 51 -5.10 6.54 3.52
C GLY A 51 -3.86 5.93 2.90
N GLY A 52 -3.81 5.91 1.57
CA GLY A 52 -2.63 5.42 0.87
C GLY A 52 -2.75 5.51 -0.64
N THR A 53 -1.68 5.14 -1.31
CA THR A 53 -1.59 5.08 -2.76
C THR A 53 -1.04 3.73 -3.20
N ALA A 54 -1.21 3.41 -4.47
CA ALA A 54 -0.49 2.33 -5.13
C ALA A 54 0.53 2.94 -6.10
N VAL A 55 1.78 2.54 -5.96
CA VAL A 55 2.92 3.14 -6.66
C VAL A 55 3.74 2.07 -7.38
N TRP A 56 4.18 2.39 -8.58
CA TRP A 56 5.18 1.60 -9.32
C TRP A 56 6.55 2.28 -9.27
N ASP A 57 7.60 1.47 -9.21
CA ASP A 57 9.00 1.89 -9.20
C ASP A 57 9.27 2.98 -8.12
N PRO A 58 8.98 2.69 -6.82
CA PRO A 58 8.94 3.67 -5.74
C PRO A 58 10.29 4.36 -5.44
N ASP A 59 11.41 3.74 -5.80
CA ASP A 59 12.76 4.29 -5.59
C ASP A 59 13.29 5.06 -6.83
N GLY A 60 12.49 5.12 -7.90
CA GLY A 60 12.82 5.78 -9.17
C GLY A 60 11.84 6.92 -9.50
N GLU A 61 11.37 6.95 -10.75
CA GLU A 61 10.28 7.83 -11.15
C GLU A 61 8.95 7.20 -10.72
N ALA A 62 8.63 7.39 -9.43
CA ALA A 62 7.46 6.81 -8.80
C ALA A 62 6.18 7.19 -9.55
N PHE A 63 5.45 6.19 -10.04
CA PHE A 63 4.17 6.38 -10.70
C PHE A 63 3.02 5.95 -9.80
N GLY A 64 2.40 6.91 -9.12
CA GLY A 64 1.18 6.73 -8.34
C GLY A 64 -0.05 6.72 -9.24
N TYR A 65 -0.91 5.71 -9.10
CA TYR A 65 -2.05 5.52 -10.01
C TYR A 65 -3.41 5.40 -9.33
N ILE A 66 -3.45 5.32 -8.00
CA ILE A 66 -4.69 5.33 -7.19
C ILE A 66 -4.42 6.09 -5.90
N ASP A 67 -5.39 6.89 -5.47
CA ASP A 67 -5.50 7.43 -4.12
C ASP A 67 -6.68 6.74 -3.41
N ILE A 68 -6.46 6.25 -2.19
CA ILE A 68 -7.46 5.52 -1.40
C ILE A 68 -7.62 6.21 -0.05
N SER A 69 -8.88 6.35 0.37
CA SER A 69 -9.25 6.77 1.73
C SER A 69 -10.24 5.76 2.32
N LEU A 70 -9.92 5.24 3.51
CA LEU A 70 -10.84 4.42 4.29
C LEU A 70 -11.81 5.35 5.05
N LEU A 71 -13.10 5.21 4.75
CA LEU A 71 -14.13 6.09 5.31
C LEU A 71 -14.83 5.49 6.52
N ASP A 72 -15.06 4.18 6.52
CA ASP A 72 -15.76 3.46 7.59
C ASP A 72 -15.38 1.98 7.61
N VAL A 73 -15.59 1.33 8.75
CA VAL A 73 -15.34 -0.10 8.97
C VAL A 73 -16.53 -0.71 9.69
N VAL A 74 -17.13 -1.73 9.09
CA VAL A 74 -18.21 -2.54 9.69
C VAL A 74 -17.62 -3.86 10.16
N TYR A 75 -17.84 -4.19 11.43
CA TYR A 75 -17.38 -5.44 12.05
C TYR A 75 -18.54 -6.45 12.06
N GLU A 76 -18.24 -7.70 11.72
CA GLU A 76 -19.16 -8.83 11.90
C GLU A 76 -18.84 -9.52 13.25
N ASP A 77 -19.90 -10.00 13.92
CA ASP A 77 -19.84 -10.69 15.22
C ASP A 77 -19.40 -12.16 15.11
#